data_AF-A0A7X6VB56-F1
#
_entry.id   AF-A0A7X6VB56-F1
#
_cell.length_a   1.000
_cell.length_b   1.000
_cell.length_c   1.000
_cell.angle_alpha   90.00
_cell.angle_beta   90.00
_cell.angle_gamma   90.00
#
_symmetry.space_group_name_H-M   'P 1'
#
loop_
_entity.id
_entity.type
_entity.pdbx_description
1 polymer ?
#
loop_
_entity_poly.entity_id
_entity_poly.type
_entity_poly.pdbx_seq_one_letter_code
_entity_poly.pdbx_strand_id
1 'polypeptide(L)' 'MKNLSRTSGLCERDEVIDEIGRYLLSTGAKYYTCHCTGIESYNRLKAVIGDYIDYLSTGVTIENLINM' A
#
# COMPACT_ATOMS: atom_id res chain seq x y z
N MET A 1 16.93 -23.02 -0.30
CA MET A 1 16.91 -21.62 0.16
C MET A 1 15.45 -21.20 0.26
N LYS A 2 14.84 -21.27 1.46
CA LYS A 2 13.46 -20.81 1.63
C LYS A 2 13.49 -19.28 1.64
N ASN A 3 12.94 -18.67 0.60
CA ASN A 3 12.77 -17.23 0.53
C ASN A 3 11.69 -16.86 1.56
N LEU A 4 12.13 -16.42 2.74
CA LEU A 4 11.26 -15.93 3.82
C LEU A 4 10.77 -14.55 3.42
N SER A 5 9.62 -14.45 2.76
CA SER A 5 8.80 -13.25 2.92
C SER A 5 8.49 -13.16 4.41
N ARG A 6 9.09 -12.20 5.12
CA ARG A 6 8.98 -12.03 6.59
C ARG A 6 7.58 -11.58 7.06
N THR A 7 6.52 -11.87 6.34
CA THR A 7 5.17 -11.68 6.85
C THR A 7 4.95 -12.78 7.89
N SER A 8 4.92 -12.41 9.16
CA SER A 8 4.68 -13.31 10.31
C SER A 8 3.31 -13.99 10.28
N GLY A 9 2.54 -13.86 9.19
CA GLY A 9 1.11 -14.17 9.13
C GLY A 9 0.26 -13.24 10.00
N LEU A 10 0.88 -12.28 10.68
CA LEU A 10 0.22 -11.32 11.56
C LEU A 10 -0.05 -10.05 10.76
N CYS A 11 -1.33 -9.72 10.61
CA CYS A 11 -1.79 -8.42 10.13
C CYS A 11 -1.86 -7.46 11.33
N GLU A 12 -1.56 -6.18 11.10
CA GLU A 12 -1.92 -5.13 12.07
C GLU A 12 -3.45 -5.09 12.23
N ARG A 13 -3.94 -4.54 13.33
CA ARG A 13 -5.39 -4.37 13.51
C ARG A 13 -5.95 -3.39 12.47
N ASP A 14 -7.17 -3.62 12.02
CA ASP A 14 -7.85 -2.78 11.02
C ASP A 14 -7.84 -1.29 11.40
N GLU A 15 -8.02 -0.96 12.68
CA GLU A 15 -8.05 0.45 13.12
C GLU A 15 -6.69 1.15 12.94
N VAL A 16 -5.59 0.40 13.06
CA VAL A 16 -4.23 0.92 12.84
C VAL A 16 -4.03 1.16 11.34
N ILE A 17 -4.47 0.23 10.50
CA ILE A 17 -4.39 0.36 9.04
C ILE A 17 -5.25 1.53 8.55
N ASP A 18 -6.42 1.76 9.17
CA ASP A 18 -7.28 2.91 8.87
C ASP A 18 -6.67 4.25 9.27
N GLU A 19 -6.00 4.31 10.41
CA GLU A 19 -5.30 5.51 10.86
C GLU A 19 -4.14 5.85 9.91
N ILE A 20 -3.36 4.85 9.51
CA ILE A 20 -2.33 4.99 8.49
C ILE A 20 -2.96 5.47 7.18
N GLY A 21 -4.05 4.85 6.74
CA GLY A 21 -4.74 5.22 5.50
C GLY A 21 -5.20 6.68 5.49
N ARG A 22 -5.82 7.14 6.58
CA ARG A 22 -6.26 8.54 6.72
C ARG A 22 -5.09 9.51 6.77
N TYR A 23 -4.03 9.16 7.49
CA TYR A 23 -2.81 9.98 7.53
C TYR A 23 -2.19 10.13 6.14
N LEU A 24 -2.02 9.02 5.41
CA LEU A 24 -1.45 9.03 4.06
C LEU A 24 -2.33 9.86 3.10
N LEU A 25 -3.65 9.64 3.10
CA LEU A 25 -4.59 10.40 2.28
C LEU A 25 -4.51 11.91 2.55
N SER A 26 -4.29 12.31 3.79
CA SER A 26 -4.19 13.74 4.16
C SER A 26 -3.00 14.47 3.53
N THR A 27 -1.99 13.76 3.03
CA THR A 27 -0.84 14.39 2.35
C THR A 27 -1.14 14.81 0.91
N GLY A 28 -2.20 14.27 0.31
CA GLY A 28 -2.53 14.46 -1.11
C GLY A 28 -1.60 13.73 -2.10
N ALA A 29 -0.65 12.93 -1.63
CA ALA A 29 0.25 12.18 -2.50
C ALA A 29 -0.42 10.95 -3.14
N LYS A 30 0.09 10.53 -4.30
CA LYS A 30 -0.18 9.21 -4.88
C LYS A 30 0.77 8.19 -4.25
N TYR A 31 0.22 7.07 -3.81
CA TYR A 31 0.94 6.00 -3.12
C TYR A 31 1.02 4.73 -3.95
N TYR A 32 2.09 4.00 -3.73
CA TYR A 32 2.30 2.67 -4.27
C TYR A 32 2.83 1.77 -3.16
N THR A 33 2.21 0.61 -2.97
CA THR A 33 2.72 -0.43 -2.08
C THR A 33 3.07 -1.69 -2.84
N CYS A 34 3.76 -2.64 -2.23
CA CYS A 34 4.21 -3.86 -2.87
C CYS A 34 4.09 -5.07 -1.95
N HIS A 35 4.84 -6.13 -2.26
CA HIS A 35 4.71 -7.45 -1.65
C HIS A 35 4.73 -7.48 -0.12
N CYS A 36 5.54 -6.65 0.53
CA CYS A 36 5.71 -6.69 1.98
C CYS A 36 4.47 -6.26 2.77
N THR A 37 3.58 -5.45 2.20
CA THR A 37 2.36 -5.00 2.88
C THR A 37 1.33 -6.11 3.05
N GLY A 38 1.35 -7.13 2.18
CA GLY A 38 0.33 -8.18 2.16
C GLY A 38 -0.99 -7.71 1.55
N ILE A 39 -1.73 -8.65 0.95
CA ILE A 39 -2.94 -8.33 0.19
C ILE A 39 -4.11 -7.84 1.07
N GLU A 40 -4.21 -8.35 2.29
CA GLU A 40 -5.26 -7.98 3.24
C GLU A 40 -5.11 -6.52 3.67
N SER A 41 -3.92 -6.14 4.15
CA SER A 41 -3.60 -4.75 4.51
C SER A 41 -3.73 -3.82 3.30
N TYR A 42 -3.29 -4.24 2.11
CA TYR A 42 -3.48 -3.46 0.89
C TYR A 42 -4.95 -3.19 0.58
N ASN A 43 -5.81 -4.21 0.63
CA ASN A 43 -7.23 -4.06 0.35
C ASN A 43 -7.89 -3.10 1.36
N ARG A 44 -7.50 -3.16 2.64
CA ARG A 44 -7.97 -2.23 3.66
C ARG A 44 -7.51 -0.80 3.38
N LEU A 45 -6.22 -0.61 3.08
CA LEU A 45 -5.69 0.69 2.66
C LEU A 45 -6.40 1.23 1.42
N LYS A 46 -6.67 0.38 0.42
CA LYS A 46 -7.39 0.76 -0.81
C LYS A 46 -8.84 1.19 -0.52
N ALA A 47 -9.51 0.58 0.46
CA ALA A 47 -10.84 0.99 0.89
C ALA A 47 -10.85 2.39 1.53
N VAL A 48 -9.78 2.78 2.23
CA VAL A 48 -9.66 4.10 2.91
C VAL A 48 -9.12 5.18 1.97
N ILE A 49 -8.06 4.88 1.22
CA ILE A 49 -7.33 5.85 0.38
C ILE A 49 -7.96 5.97 -1.03
N GLY A 50 -8.64 4.92 -1.51
CA GLY A 50 -9.28 4.89 -2.82
C GLY A 50 -8.27 4.96 -3.97
N ASP A 51 -8.51 5.84 -4.92
CA ASP A 51 -7.69 5.94 -6.14
C ASP A 51 -6.29 6.53 -5.90
N TYR A 52 -5.99 7.00 -4.69
CA TYR A 52 -4.66 7.53 -4.34
C TYR A 52 -3.65 6.46 -3.93
N ILE A 53 -3.99 5.17 -3.93
CA ILE A 53 -3.05 4.07 -3.71
C ILE A 53 -3.19 2.97 -4.76
N ASP A 54 -2.09 2.43 -5.27
CA ASP A 54 -2.09 1.22 -6.11
C ASP A 54 -1.03 0.21 -5.68
N TYR A 55 -1.16 -1.02 -6.17
CA TYR A 55 -0.20 -2.08 -5.94
C TYR A 55 0.87 -2.11 -7.05
N LEU A 56 2.14 -1.99 -6.67
CA LEU A 56 3.29 -2.06 -7.54
C LEU A 56 3.83 -3.49 -7.60
N SER A 57 3.40 -4.24 -8.61
CA SER A 57 3.94 -5.56 -8.92
C SER A 57 5.24 -5.47 -9.73
N THR A 58 6.00 -6.56 -9.73
CA THR A 58 7.23 -6.66 -10.53
C THR A 58 6.94 -6.41 -12.00
N GLY A 59 7.77 -5.58 -12.65
CA GLY A 59 7.64 -5.25 -14.08
C GLY A 59 6.71 -4.08 -14.38
N VAL A 60 6.11 -3.45 -13.37
CA VAL A 60 5.37 -2.20 -13.52
C VAL A 60 6.34 -1.02 -13.49
N THR A 61 6.19 -0.10 -14.45
CA THR A 61 6.89 1.18 -14.50
C THR A 61 5.93 2.29 -14.09
N ILE A 62 6.37 3.17 -13.18
CA ILE A 62 5.66 4.40 -12.85
C ILE A 62 6.32 5.52 -13.65
N GLU A 63 5.55 6.19 -14.50
CA GLU A 63 6.01 7.38 -15.21
C GLU A 63 5.77 8.62 -14.34
N ASN A 64 6.78 9.47 -14.22
CA ASN A 64 6.63 10.75 -13.53
C ASN A 64 5.83 11.70 -14.44
N LEU A 65 4.60 12.03 -14.06
CA LEU A 65 3.85 13.16 -14.60
C LEU A 65 4.36 14.48 -13.99
N ILE A 66 5.66 14.77 -14.15
CA ILE A 66 6.14 16.16 -13.96
C ILE A 66 5.78 16.90 -15.25
N ASN A 67 4.50 17.24 -15.40
CA ASN A 67 3.94 18.20 -16.36
C ASN A 67 2.47 18.46 -15.99
N MET A 68 2.24 19.30 -14.98
CA MET A 68 1.01 20.06 -14.79
C MET A 68 1.38 21.50 -14.48
#